data_AF-A0A350J3E8-F1
#
_entry.id   AF-A0A350J3E8-F1
#
_cell.length_a   1.000
_cell.length_b   1.000
_cell.length_c   1.000
_cell.angle_alpha   90.00
_cell.angle_beta   90.00
_cell.angle_gamma   90.00
#
_symmetry.space_group_name_H-M   'P 1'
#
loop_
_entity.id
_entity.type
_entity.pdbx_description
1 polymer ?
#
loop_
_entity_poly.entity_id
_entity_poly.type
_entity_poly.pdbx_seq_one_letter_code
_entity_poly.pdbx_strand_id
1 'polypeptide(L)'
;MSIPSLAKANAALNHGEIGIGSKFHTQQQFDQQLFLPTTVLAADLPVAEKISAIHSFATLHHYPLILKPDIGLVGKGLIKIIDEQSIERSAHKITGNYLLQKFTPYTFECGIFYTRKLGRPKITGINQKHFPTVMGNGKDNLQQLAQQHYRYTHHWATFLQYFDLTQVPALGEKICLSFIGSHTMGCKFTDDTHWLTAELEAKIFSLFENQPNFNFGRLDIKAESKEAMLRGEFVVIEVNGVSSLPTHMFDPDYSLIEAYKIFFKHGKDLVEIAKEHRHVKMDLLSLGEILKRVKNNQNQLDQLHMDLKSQQS
;
A
#
# COMPACT_ATOMS: atom_id res chain seq x y z
N MET A 1 -9.83 -27.08 3.50
CA MET A 1 -8.65 -26.47 2.85
C MET A 1 -7.86 -25.77 3.94
N SER A 2 -6.56 -26.01 4.07
CA SER A 2 -5.74 -25.38 5.12
C SER A 2 -5.35 -23.95 4.70
N ILE A 3 -5.06 -23.07 5.66
CA ILE A 3 -4.59 -21.69 5.36
C ILE A 3 -3.38 -21.70 4.39
N PRO A 4 -2.34 -22.55 4.57
CA PRO A 4 -1.25 -22.62 3.61
C PRO A 4 -1.70 -22.96 2.19
N SER A 5 -2.72 -23.82 2.04
CA SER A 5 -3.22 -24.17 0.70
C SER A 5 -3.96 -23.05 -0.02
N LEU A 6 -4.36 -21.96 0.67
CA LEU A 6 -4.88 -20.75 0.02
C LEU A 6 -3.78 -20.05 -0.82
N ALA A 7 -2.51 -20.23 -0.45
CA ALA A 7 -1.38 -19.67 -1.20
C ALA A 7 -1.36 -20.16 -2.66
N LYS A 8 -1.93 -21.34 -2.93
CA LYS A 8 -2.04 -21.91 -4.28
C LYS A 8 -2.80 -21.00 -5.24
N ALA A 9 -3.66 -20.10 -4.75
CA ALA A 9 -4.28 -19.11 -5.61
C ALA A 9 -3.25 -18.22 -6.32
N ASN A 10 -2.10 -17.96 -5.70
CA ASN A 10 -1.03 -17.15 -6.26
C ASN A 10 0.33 -17.86 -6.17
N ALA A 11 0.53 -18.94 -6.93
CA ALA A 11 1.83 -19.63 -6.96
C ALA A 11 2.96 -18.77 -7.55
N ALA A 12 2.62 -17.68 -8.25
CA ALA A 12 3.54 -16.64 -8.68
C ALA A 12 4.28 -15.94 -7.53
N LEU A 13 3.69 -15.92 -6.33
CA LEU A 13 4.17 -15.13 -5.22
C LEU A 13 4.66 -16.03 -4.09
N ASN A 14 5.65 -15.55 -3.33
CA ASN A 14 6.18 -16.25 -2.16
C ASN A 14 5.05 -16.53 -1.15
N HIS A 15 4.69 -17.81 -0.99
CA HIS A 15 3.54 -18.25 -0.18
C HIS A 15 2.23 -17.54 -0.52
N GLY A 16 2.04 -17.17 -1.79
CA GLY A 16 0.86 -16.43 -2.25
C GLY A 16 0.71 -15.06 -1.62
N GLU A 17 1.76 -14.57 -0.96
CA GLU A 17 1.78 -13.37 -0.14
C GLU A 17 0.85 -13.44 1.08
N ILE A 18 0.78 -14.60 1.75
CA ILE A 18 0.12 -14.76 3.06
C ILE A 18 1.02 -14.14 4.16
N GLY A 19 1.14 -12.81 4.17
CA GLY A 19 1.73 -12.02 5.27
C GLY A 19 3.24 -12.19 5.51
N ILE A 20 3.95 -12.95 4.67
CA ILE A 20 5.39 -13.20 4.81
C ILE A 20 6.20 -12.87 3.54
N GLY A 21 5.54 -12.35 2.50
CA GLY A 21 6.18 -11.96 1.25
C GLY A 21 7.01 -10.68 1.39
N SER A 22 8.03 -10.56 0.54
CA SER A 22 8.77 -9.32 0.31
C SER A 22 8.00 -8.51 -0.72
N LYS A 23 7.67 -7.26 -0.41
CA LYS A 23 7.01 -6.34 -1.35
C LYS A 23 7.85 -6.15 -2.62
N PHE A 24 9.17 -6.07 -2.49
CA PHE A 24 10.04 -5.94 -3.64
C PHE A 24 10.00 -7.18 -4.51
N HIS A 25 10.12 -8.36 -3.91
CA HIS A 25 10.02 -9.61 -4.65
C HIS A 25 8.68 -9.69 -5.39
N THR A 26 7.56 -9.40 -4.71
CA THR A 26 6.24 -9.33 -5.33
C THR A 26 6.23 -8.38 -6.51
N GLN A 27 6.73 -7.15 -6.35
CA GLN A 27 6.80 -6.18 -7.44
C GLN A 27 7.61 -6.70 -8.63
N GLN A 28 8.78 -7.31 -8.39
CA GLN A 28 9.67 -7.84 -9.44
C GLN A 28 9.06 -9.03 -10.21
N GLN A 29 7.94 -9.59 -9.75
CA GLN A 29 7.18 -10.58 -10.52
C GLN A 29 6.36 -9.95 -11.65
N PHE A 30 6.23 -8.63 -11.75
CA PHE A 30 5.41 -7.99 -12.77
C PHE A 30 6.25 -7.17 -13.74
N ASP A 31 5.68 -6.79 -14.89
CA ASP A 31 6.30 -5.81 -15.77
C ASP A 31 6.48 -4.48 -15.03
N GLN A 32 7.72 -3.98 -14.99
CA GLN A 32 8.08 -2.78 -14.25
C GLN A 32 7.65 -1.48 -14.92
N GLN A 33 7.14 -1.50 -16.17
CA GLN A 33 6.80 -0.29 -16.92
C GLN A 33 5.81 0.63 -16.18
N LEU A 34 4.86 0.05 -15.45
CA LEU A 34 3.86 0.82 -14.69
C LEU A 34 4.27 1.08 -13.24
N PHE A 35 5.32 0.45 -12.74
CA PHE A 35 5.76 0.64 -11.36
C PHE A 35 6.65 1.87 -11.21
N LEU A 36 6.57 2.49 -10.05
CA LEU A 36 7.54 3.51 -9.69
C LEU A 36 8.93 2.89 -9.53
N PRO A 37 10.01 3.56 -10.01
CA PRO A 37 11.38 3.14 -9.77
C PRO A 37 11.58 2.83 -8.29
N THR A 38 12.11 1.64 -8.00
CA THR A 38 12.24 1.10 -6.65
C THR A 38 13.51 0.29 -6.55
N THR A 39 14.25 0.44 -5.45
CA THR A 39 15.39 -0.41 -5.10
C THR A 39 15.28 -0.86 -3.63
N VAL A 40 16.06 -1.87 -3.24
CA VAL A 40 16.11 -2.38 -1.87
C VAL A 40 17.36 -1.85 -1.16
N LEU A 41 17.16 -1.32 0.03
CA LEU A 41 18.20 -1.10 1.03
C LEU A 41 18.17 -2.30 1.98
N ALA A 42 19.20 -3.14 1.89
CA ALA A 42 19.32 -4.32 2.74
C ALA A 42 19.51 -3.93 4.21
N ALA A 43 18.99 -4.77 5.12
CA ALA A 43 19.04 -4.54 6.56
C ALA A 43 20.47 -4.39 7.08
N ASP A 44 21.37 -5.25 6.59
CA ASP A 44 22.78 -5.37 6.95
C ASP A 44 23.69 -4.35 6.26
N LEU A 45 23.15 -3.55 5.33
CA LEU A 45 23.91 -2.50 4.66
C LEU A 45 24.37 -1.44 5.70
N PRO A 46 25.67 -1.07 5.73
CA PRO A 46 26.17 -0.02 6.61
C PRO A 46 25.42 1.30 6.41
N VAL A 47 25.26 2.09 7.48
CA VAL A 47 24.51 3.37 7.42
C VAL A 47 25.09 4.31 6.36
N ALA A 48 26.42 4.41 6.24
CA ALA A 48 27.08 5.23 5.24
C ALA A 48 26.74 4.78 3.80
N GLU A 49 26.64 3.47 3.57
CA GLU A 49 26.24 2.92 2.26
C GLU A 49 24.75 3.13 1.99
N LYS A 50 23.88 3.02 3.00
CA LYS A 50 22.46 3.41 2.89
C LYS A 50 22.32 4.88 2.48
N ILE A 51 23.07 5.79 3.13
CA ILE A 51 23.09 7.23 2.80
C ILE A 51 23.52 7.44 1.35
N SER A 52 24.66 6.86 0.95
CA SER A 52 25.18 6.96 -0.42
C SER A 52 24.19 6.44 -1.48
N ALA A 53 23.53 5.31 -1.20
CA ALA A 53 22.50 4.77 -2.07
C ALA A 53 21.28 5.70 -2.19
N ILE A 54 20.83 6.31 -1.09
CA ILE A 54 19.72 7.26 -1.10
C ILE A 54 20.08 8.54 -1.89
N HIS A 55 21.30 9.08 -1.70
CA HIS A 55 21.77 10.22 -2.49
C HIS A 55 21.82 9.90 -3.98
N SER A 56 22.39 8.75 -4.36
CA SER A 56 22.51 8.34 -5.77
C SER A 56 21.13 8.20 -6.42
N PHE A 57 20.17 7.62 -5.68
CA PHE A 57 18.79 7.50 -6.14
C PHE A 57 18.09 8.87 -6.24
N ALA A 58 18.34 9.78 -5.29
CA ALA A 58 17.81 11.15 -5.31
C ALA A 58 18.34 11.96 -6.49
N THR A 59 19.61 11.81 -6.86
CA THR A 59 20.20 12.44 -8.05
C THR A 59 19.48 12.02 -9.32
N LEU A 60 19.05 10.75 -9.41
CA LEU A 60 18.36 10.22 -10.59
C LEU A 60 16.85 10.53 -10.61
N HIS A 61 16.20 10.46 -9.45
CA HIS A 61 14.73 10.46 -9.36
C HIS A 61 14.14 11.70 -8.70
N HIS A 62 14.98 12.58 -8.16
CA HIS A 62 14.66 13.81 -7.44
C HIS A 62 13.85 13.56 -6.15
N TYR A 63 13.92 14.53 -5.24
CA TYR A 63 13.06 14.53 -4.07
C TYR A 63 11.61 14.89 -4.42
N PRO A 64 10.63 14.41 -3.63
CA PRO A 64 10.82 13.53 -2.48
C PRO A 64 10.96 12.05 -2.87
N LEU A 65 11.46 11.23 -1.94
CA LEU A 65 11.54 9.77 -2.03
C LEU A 65 10.75 9.13 -0.89
N ILE A 66 10.33 7.88 -1.08
CA ILE A 66 9.64 7.09 -0.06
C ILE A 66 10.51 5.91 0.35
N LEU A 67 10.72 5.80 1.65
CA LEU A 67 11.20 4.58 2.30
C LEU A 67 10.00 3.83 2.86
N LYS A 68 9.82 2.57 2.44
CA LYS A 68 8.78 1.68 2.99
C LYS A 68 9.40 0.34 3.42
N PRO A 69 9.00 -0.26 4.55
CA PRO A 69 9.51 -1.57 4.93
C PRO A 69 9.14 -2.61 3.88
N ASP A 70 10.08 -3.51 3.58
CA ASP A 70 9.85 -4.58 2.60
C ASP A 70 8.79 -5.60 3.06
N ILE A 71 8.52 -5.66 4.36
CA ILE A 71 7.48 -6.49 4.99
C ILE A 71 6.33 -5.64 5.55
N GLY A 72 5.13 -6.21 5.73
CA GLY A 72 4.00 -5.55 6.42
C GLY A 72 2.89 -4.97 5.51
N LEU A 73 1.75 -4.60 6.10
CA LEU A 73 0.49 -4.34 5.37
C LEU A 73 -0.23 -3.01 5.69
N VAL A 74 0.25 -2.19 6.65
CA VAL A 74 -0.58 -1.12 7.27
C VAL A 74 0.02 0.30 7.23
N GLY A 75 0.96 0.57 6.33
CA GLY A 75 1.56 1.91 6.19
C GLY A 75 2.44 2.36 7.38
N LYS A 76 2.72 1.46 8.33
CA LYS A 76 3.70 1.67 9.40
C LYS A 76 5.12 1.65 8.83
N GLY A 77 6.02 2.43 9.42
CA GLY A 77 7.42 2.45 9.00
C GLY A 77 7.71 3.29 7.76
N LEU A 78 6.72 3.96 7.17
CA LEU A 78 6.91 4.81 6.00
C LEU A 78 7.61 6.12 6.38
N ILE A 79 8.64 6.48 5.61
CA ILE A 79 9.38 7.73 5.77
C ILE A 79 9.42 8.44 4.42
N LYS A 80 9.07 9.72 4.42
CA LYS A 80 9.25 10.61 3.26
C LYS A 80 10.56 11.37 3.41
N ILE A 81 11.46 11.18 2.44
CA ILE A 81 12.72 11.92 2.34
C ILE A 81 12.47 13.11 1.43
N ILE A 82 12.53 14.32 1.97
CA ILE A 82 12.21 15.56 1.23
C ILE A 82 13.45 16.36 0.79
N ASP A 83 14.59 16.07 1.40
CA ASP A 83 15.87 16.75 1.16
C ASP A 83 17.04 15.90 1.71
N GLU A 84 18.27 16.39 1.51
CA GLU A 84 19.49 15.75 1.99
C GLU A 84 19.54 15.62 3.52
N GLN A 85 19.08 16.65 4.25
CA GLN A 85 19.02 16.62 5.71
C GLN A 85 18.11 15.51 6.23
N SER A 86 17.05 15.18 5.48
CA SER A 86 16.14 14.09 5.78
C SER A 86 16.78 12.72 5.58
N ILE A 87 17.80 12.59 4.71
CA ILE A 87 18.55 11.34 4.54
C ILE A 87 19.27 10.98 5.83
N GLU A 88 20.11 11.90 6.34
CA GLU A 88 20.89 11.69 7.55
C GLU A 88 20.01 11.37 8.76
N ARG A 89 18.89 12.10 8.87
CA ARG A 89 17.88 11.89 9.93
C ARG A 89 17.12 10.57 9.80
N SER A 90 17.13 9.92 8.64
CA SER A 90 16.34 8.71 8.39
C SER A 90 17.18 7.45 8.26
N ALA A 91 18.44 7.56 7.83
CA ALA A 91 19.27 6.39 7.53
C ALA A 91 19.48 5.47 8.73
N HIS A 92 19.67 6.04 9.93
CA HIS A 92 19.80 5.30 11.18
C HIS A 92 18.48 4.64 11.65
N LYS A 93 17.34 5.08 11.11
CA LYS A 93 16.01 4.54 11.42
C LYS A 93 15.68 3.29 10.59
N ILE A 94 16.51 2.95 9.60
CA ILE A 94 16.34 1.81 8.71
C ILE A 94 16.99 0.56 9.34
N THR A 95 16.26 -0.12 10.22
CA THR A 95 16.73 -1.30 10.96
C THR A 95 16.36 -2.65 10.31
N GLY A 96 15.71 -2.63 9.14
CA GLY A 96 15.35 -3.82 8.36
C GLY A 96 15.48 -3.58 6.86
N ASN A 97 15.05 -4.54 6.05
CA ASN A 97 14.97 -4.34 4.60
C ASN A 97 13.94 -3.27 4.28
N TYR A 98 14.36 -2.27 3.51
CA TYR A 98 13.53 -1.14 3.12
C TYR A 98 13.56 -0.96 1.61
N LEU A 99 12.43 -0.53 1.08
CA LEU A 99 12.31 -0.15 -0.31
C LEU A 99 12.50 1.35 -0.39
N LEU A 100 13.46 1.76 -1.22
CA LEU A 100 13.64 3.14 -1.64
C LEU A 100 12.93 3.31 -2.97
N GLN A 101 11.82 4.05 -2.96
CA GLN A 101 10.91 4.20 -4.09
C GLN A 101 10.78 5.68 -4.46
N LYS A 102 10.74 5.97 -5.76
CA LYS A 102 10.42 7.31 -6.28
C LYS A 102 9.04 7.75 -5.77
N PHE A 103 8.91 8.99 -5.30
CA PHE A 103 7.58 9.55 -4.99
C PHE A 103 6.84 9.96 -6.26
N THR A 104 5.52 9.80 -6.27
CA THR A 104 4.64 10.39 -7.28
C THR A 104 3.78 11.50 -6.67
N PRO A 105 3.67 12.67 -7.34
CA PRO A 105 2.82 13.76 -6.88
C PRO A 105 1.32 13.49 -7.10
N TYR A 106 0.98 12.41 -7.79
CA TYR A 106 -0.41 12.00 -8.05
C TYR A 106 -1.21 11.85 -6.75
N THR A 107 -2.35 12.53 -6.73
CA THR A 107 -3.22 12.64 -5.56
C THR A 107 -4.41 11.70 -5.61
N PHE A 108 -4.74 11.15 -6.80
CA PHE A 108 -5.83 10.21 -6.95
C PHE A 108 -5.32 8.79 -6.77
N GLU A 109 -5.64 8.15 -5.63
CA GLU A 109 -5.23 6.78 -5.32
C GLU A 109 -6.45 5.86 -5.28
N CYS A 110 -6.34 4.70 -5.93
CA CYS A 110 -7.36 3.66 -5.91
C CYS A 110 -6.74 2.28 -5.62
N GLY A 111 -7.47 1.46 -4.87
CA GLY A 111 -7.24 0.01 -4.83
C GLY A 111 -8.17 -0.69 -5.80
N ILE A 112 -7.65 -1.58 -6.64
CA ILE A 112 -8.40 -2.33 -7.64
C ILE A 112 -8.25 -3.81 -7.32
N PHE A 113 -9.36 -4.46 -6.96
CA PHE A 113 -9.37 -5.88 -6.64
C PHE A 113 -9.56 -6.70 -7.91
N TYR A 114 -8.63 -7.63 -8.13
CA TYR A 114 -8.56 -8.48 -9.30
C TYR A 114 -8.69 -9.95 -8.91
N THR A 115 -9.42 -10.69 -9.73
CA THR A 115 -9.50 -12.15 -9.67
C THR A 115 -9.35 -12.76 -11.06
N ARG A 116 -8.78 -13.96 -11.14
CA ARG A 116 -8.77 -14.81 -12.34
C ARG A 116 -9.28 -16.18 -11.94
N LYS A 117 -10.49 -16.51 -12.35
CA LYS A 117 -11.16 -17.77 -11.99
C LYS A 117 -11.55 -18.51 -13.25
N LEU A 118 -11.20 -19.79 -13.36
CA LEU A 118 -11.35 -20.59 -14.57
C LEU A 118 -10.72 -19.91 -15.80
N GLY A 119 -9.57 -19.26 -15.59
CA GLY A 119 -8.86 -18.49 -16.63
C GLY A 119 -9.52 -17.16 -17.00
N ARG A 120 -10.65 -16.78 -16.41
CA ARG A 120 -11.36 -15.54 -16.72
C ARG A 120 -10.95 -14.42 -15.76
N PRO A 121 -10.24 -13.38 -16.23
CA PRO A 121 -9.91 -12.22 -15.41
C PRO A 121 -11.16 -11.39 -15.13
N LYS A 122 -11.20 -10.75 -13.96
CA LYS A 122 -12.28 -9.86 -13.54
C LYS A 122 -11.80 -8.86 -12.49
N ILE A 123 -12.23 -7.61 -12.66
CA ILE A 123 -12.18 -6.61 -11.57
C ILE A 123 -13.43 -6.79 -10.70
N THR A 124 -13.23 -7.07 -9.42
CA THR A 124 -14.33 -7.37 -8.47
C THR A 124 -14.62 -6.23 -7.50
N GLY A 125 -13.73 -5.23 -7.44
CA GLY A 125 -14.08 -3.95 -6.86
C GLY A 125 -13.01 -2.88 -7.05
N ILE A 126 -13.41 -1.62 -6.98
CA ILE A 126 -12.54 -0.45 -7.01
C ILE A 126 -12.82 0.36 -5.77
N ASN A 127 -11.78 0.80 -5.05
CA ASN A 127 -11.92 1.70 -3.92
C ASN A 127 -11.11 2.98 -4.10
N GLN A 128 -11.76 4.14 -4.12
CA GLN A 128 -11.05 5.41 -4.00
C GLN A 128 -10.54 5.58 -2.57
N LYS A 129 -9.33 6.12 -2.43
CA LYS A 129 -8.74 6.50 -1.15
C LYS A 129 -8.83 8.01 -0.96
N HIS A 130 -9.59 8.43 0.04
CA HIS A 130 -9.77 9.82 0.44
C HIS A 130 -8.85 10.12 1.62
N PHE A 131 -7.75 10.82 1.34
CA PHE A 131 -6.72 11.13 2.33
C PHE A 131 -7.24 12.09 3.42
N PRO A 132 -6.78 11.94 4.67
CA PRO A 132 -6.87 12.96 5.71
C PRO A 132 -6.66 14.36 5.15
N THR A 133 -7.70 15.18 5.16
CA THR A 133 -7.70 16.52 4.57
C THR A 133 -8.49 17.45 5.45
N VAL A 134 -7.97 18.65 5.68
CA VAL A 134 -8.66 19.72 6.42
C VAL A 134 -8.91 20.92 5.53
N MET A 135 -9.90 21.72 5.89
CA MET A 135 -10.23 22.97 5.23
C MET A 135 -9.96 24.12 6.19
N GLY A 136 -9.19 25.10 5.74
CA GLY A 136 -8.91 26.30 6.51
C GLY A 136 -10.17 27.10 6.80
N ASN A 137 -10.27 27.59 8.02
CA ASN A 137 -11.35 28.46 8.46
C ASN A 137 -10.85 29.89 8.77
N GLY A 138 -9.56 30.18 8.50
CA GLY A 138 -8.91 31.46 8.75
C GLY A 138 -8.71 31.80 10.23
N LYS A 139 -8.95 30.84 11.15
CA LYS A 139 -8.90 31.08 12.61
C LYS A 139 -8.10 30.01 13.35
N ASP A 140 -8.42 28.75 13.12
CA ASP A 140 -7.78 27.61 13.77
C ASP A 140 -6.49 27.25 13.03
N ASN A 141 -5.48 26.85 13.80
CA ASN A 141 -4.24 26.34 13.22
C ASN A 141 -4.39 24.89 12.73
N LEU A 142 -3.39 24.41 11.99
CA LEU A 142 -3.43 23.09 11.38
C LEU A 142 -3.56 21.95 12.41
N GLN A 143 -2.97 22.10 13.60
CA GLN A 143 -3.12 21.12 14.68
C GLN A 143 -4.57 21.01 15.16
N GLN A 144 -5.21 22.15 15.40
CA GLN A 144 -6.60 22.21 15.85
C GLN A 144 -7.54 21.65 14.79
N LEU A 145 -7.37 22.06 13.53
CA LEU A 145 -8.14 21.54 12.40
C LEU A 145 -7.98 20.02 12.25
N ALA A 146 -6.76 19.50 12.41
CA ALA A 146 -6.51 18.08 12.36
C ALA A 146 -7.21 17.33 13.51
N GLN A 147 -7.11 17.82 14.75
CA GLN A 147 -7.72 17.19 15.93
C GLN A 147 -9.25 17.22 15.92
N GLN A 148 -9.84 18.25 15.29
CA GLN A 148 -11.29 18.36 15.11
C GLN A 148 -11.84 17.45 13.99
N HIS A 149 -10.96 16.93 13.11
CA HIS A 149 -11.39 16.08 12.00
C HIS A 149 -11.96 14.75 12.52
N TYR A 150 -13.13 14.33 12.04
CA TYR A 150 -13.86 13.16 12.55
C TYR A 150 -13.10 11.82 12.42
N ARG A 151 -12.12 11.74 11.52
CA ARG A 151 -11.22 10.56 11.35
C ARG A 151 -9.84 10.74 12.00
N TYR A 152 -9.66 11.77 12.83
CA TYR A 152 -8.42 11.97 13.54
C TYR A 152 -8.08 10.77 14.41
N THR A 153 -6.83 10.32 14.35
CA THR A 153 -6.29 9.33 15.27
C THR A 153 -4.89 9.76 15.67
N HIS A 154 -4.36 9.19 16.75
CA HIS A 154 -2.98 9.43 17.17
C HIS A 154 -1.94 8.99 16.12
N HIS A 155 -2.34 8.23 15.09
CA HIS A 155 -1.46 7.86 13.98
C HIS A 155 -1.16 9.04 13.03
N TRP A 156 -1.94 10.12 13.07
CA TRP A 156 -1.74 11.28 12.21
C TRP A 156 -0.40 11.98 12.46
N ALA A 157 0.19 11.83 13.65
CA ALA A 157 1.53 12.31 13.96
C ALA A 157 2.59 11.87 12.92
N THR A 158 2.42 10.69 12.31
CA THR A 158 3.33 10.16 11.27
C THR A 158 3.39 11.02 10.02
N PHE A 159 2.34 11.77 9.68
CA PHE A 159 2.35 12.66 8.51
C PHE A 159 2.23 14.14 8.86
N LEU A 160 1.68 14.48 10.03
CA LEU A 160 1.64 15.85 10.55
C LEU A 160 3.04 16.43 10.81
N GLN A 161 4.03 15.59 11.10
CA GLN A 161 5.43 16.00 11.26
C GLN A 161 6.04 16.73 10.05
N TYR A 162 5.41 16.63 8.87
CA TYR A 162 5.86 17.27 7.64
C TYR A 162 5.24 18.66 7.41
N PHE A 163 4.45 19.17 8.36
CA PHE A 163 3.76 20.45 8.27
C PHE A 163 4.16 21.38 9.42
N ASP A 164 4.04 22.69 9.19
CA ASP A 164 3.97 23.67 10.26
C ASP A 164 2.58 23.61 10.91
N LEU A 165 2.51 23.02 12.09
CA LEU A 165 1.26 22.82 12.81
C LEU A 165 0.67 24.12 13.41
N THR A 166 1.48 25.18 13.49
CA THR A 166 1.07 26.49 14.01
C THR A 166 0.49 27.40 12.94
N GLN A 167 0.69 27.05 11.66
CA GLN A 167 0.10 27.76 10.52
C GLN A 167 -1.42 27.80 10.65
N VAL A 168 -2.02 28.96 10.37
CA VAL A 168 -3.46 29.16 10.22
C VAL A 168 -3.78 29.17 8.73
N PRO A 169 -4.38 28.11 8.17
CA PRO A 169 -4.75 28.06 6.76
C PRO A 169 -5.85 29.08 6.43
N ALA A 170 -5.79 29.64 5.22
CA ALA A 170 -6.77 30.62 4.77
C ALA A 170 -8.18 30.01 4.66
N LEU A 171 -9.23 30.84 4.75
CA LEU A 171 -10.60 30.37 4.62
C LEU A 171 -10.81 29.67 3.26
N GLY A 172 -11.21 28.40 3.30
CA GLY A 172 -11.42 27.56 2.11
C GLY A 172 -10.16 26.87 1.57
N GLU A 173 -8.99 27.12 2.15
CA GLU A 173 -7.75 26.43 1.76
C GLU A 173 -7.83 24.94 2.11
N LYS A 174 -7.65 24.06 1.12
CA LYS A 174 -7.69 22.61 1.30
C LYS A 174 -6.29 22.06 1.48
N ILE A 175 -6.01 21.46 2.65
CA ILE A 175 -4.70 20.88 2.96
C ILE A 175 -4.83 19.38 3.13
N CYS A 176 -4.24 18.62 2.20
CA CYS A 176 -4.10 17.18 2.30
C CYS A 176 -2.95 16.84 3.27
N LEU A 177 -3.28 16.28 4.43
CA LEU A 177 -2.34 16.04 5.53
C LEU A 177 -1.53 14.76 5.33
N SER A 178 -2.07 13.77 4.62
CA SER A 178 -1.45 12.44 4.50
C SER A 178 -1.04 12.14 3.06
N PHE A 179 0.11 11.47 2.92
CA PHE A 179 0.52 10.81 1.69
C PHE A 179 0.34 9.28 1.74
N ILE A 180 -0.24 8.76 2.82
CA ILE A 180 -0.41 7.33 3.11
C ILE A 180 -1.88 6.94 2.96
N GLY A 181 -2.17 6.10 1.95
CA GLY A 181 -3.51 5.59 1.65
C GLY A 181 -3.94 4.41 2.54
N SER A 182 -3.85 4.56 3.86
CA SER A 182 -4.20 3.50 4.83
C SER A 182 -5.43 3.85 5.65
N HIS A 183 -6.38 2.91 5.76
CA HIS A 183 -7.60 3.08 6.55
C HIS A 183 -7.30 3.32 8.04
N THR A 184 -6.33 2.59 8.59
CA THR A 184 -5.91 2.73 10.00
C THR A 184 -5.26 4.09 10.28
N MET A 185 -4.75 4.75 9.25
CA MET A 185 -4.15 6.09 9.33
C MET A 185 -5.18 7.21 9.03
N GLY A 186 -6.47 6.88 9.04
CA GLY A 186 -7.57 7.85 8.87
C GLY A 186 -8.03 8.07 7.44
N CYS A 187 -7.47 7.35 6.45
CA CYS A 187 -7.98 7.40 5.08
C CYS A 187 -9.39 6.81 5.01
N LYS A 188 -10.32 7.49 4.33
CA LYS A 188 -11.67 6.97 4.05
C LYS A 188 -11.63 6.22 2.72
N PHE A 189 -12.26 5.06 2.65
CA PHE A 189 -12.43 4.31 1.41
C PHE A 189 -13.90 4.34 0.99
N THR A 190 -14.14 4.39 -0.32
CA THR A 190 -15.46 4.27 -0.95
C THR A 190 -15.45 3.12 -1.93
N ASP A 191 -16.61 2.58 -2.30
CA ASP A 191 -16.81 1.61 -3.37
C ASP A 191 -17.15 2.36 -4.66
N ASP A 192 -16.15 2.43 -5.52
CA ASP A 192 -16.21 3.13 -6.79
C ASP A 192 -16.17 2.15 -7.97
N THR A 193 -16.59 0.90 -7.73
CA THR A 193 -16.60 -0.17 -8.74
C THR A 193 -17.41 0.19 -9.98
N HIS A 194 -18.43 1.05 -9.82
CA HIS A 194 -19.25 1.58 -10.90
C HIS A 194 -18.47 2.46 -11.91
N TRP A 195 -17.23 2.85 -11.61
CA TRP A 195 -16.38 3.60 -12.55
C TRP A 195 -15.64 2.74 -13.57
N LEU A 196 -15.67 1.41 -13.43
CA LEU A 196 -14.90 0.52 -14.30
C LEU A 196 -15.23 0.78 -15.79
N THR A 197 -14.23 1.24 -16.55
CA THR A 197 -14.26 1.40 -18.00
C THR A 197 -13.57 0.22 -18.69
N ALA A 198 -13.86 0.03 -19.98
CA ALA A 198 -13.20 -1.01 -20.77
C ALA A 198 -11.68 -0.75 -20.91
N GLU A 199 -11.28 0.52 -21.00
CA GLU A 199 -9.89 0.96 -21.10
C GLU A 199 -9.11 0.66 -19.82
N LEU A 200 -9.68 0.99 -18.65
CA LEU A 200 -9.08 0.65 -17.36
C LEU A 200 -8.98 -0.86 -17.19
N GLU A 201 -10.05 -1.60 -17.51
CA GLU A 201 -10.06 -3.06 -17.41
C GLU A 201 -8.96 -3.69 -18.27
N ALA A 202 -8.87 -3.29 -19.55
CA ALA A 202 -7.85 -3.79 -20.47
C ALA A 202 -6.42 -3.49 -19.97
N LYS A 203 -6.19 -2.26 -19.47
CA LYS A 203 -4.88 -1.87 -18.93
C LYS A 203 -4.48 -2.72 -17.73
N ILE A 204 -5.41 -2.97 -16.80
CA ILE A 204 -5.15 -3.83 -15.63
C ILE A 204 -4.92 -5.27 -16.06
N PHE A 205 -5.70 -5.79 -17.00
CA PHE A 205 -5.52 -7.16 -17.48
C PHE A 205 -4.16 -7.35 -18.15
N SER A 206 -3.68 -6.38 -18.95
CA SER A 206 -2.36 -6.46 -19.56
C SER A 206 -1.22 -6.56 -18.55
N LEU A 207 -1.37 -5.96 -17.35
CA LEU A 207 -0.37 -6.04 -16.28
C LEU A 207 -0.24 -7.48 -15.74
N PHE A 208 -1.35 -8.21 -15.69
CA PHE A 208 -1.40 -9.57 -15.15
C PHE A 208 -1.34 -10.67 -16.21
N GLU A 209 -1.46 -10.33 -17.49
CA GLU A 209 -1.37 -11.28 -18.61
C GLU A 209 0.00 -11.98 -18.60
N ASN A 210 1.06 -11.22 -18.39
CA ASN A 210 2.44 -11.71 -18.37
C ASN A 210 2.85 -12.33 -17.03
N GLN A 211 1.98 -12.35 -16.02
CA GLN A 211 2.28 -12.99 -14.73
C GLN A 211 1.45 -14.26 -14.50
N PRO A 212 1.91 -15.42 -15.02
CA PRO A 212 1.21 -16.67 -14.83
C PRO A 212 1.14 -17.03 -13.34
N ASN A 213 0.03 -17.61 -12.92
CA ASN A 213 -0.23 -18.01 -11.53
C ASN A 213 -0.36 -16.84 -10.54
N PHE A 214 -0.68 -15.62 -10.98
CA PHE A 214 -1.28 -14.57 -10.15
C PHE A 214 -2.78 -14.46 -10.48
N ASN A 215 -3.63 -14.81 -9.51
CA ASN A 215 -5.07 -14.96 -9.75
C ASN A 215 -5.96 -14.27 -8.73
N PHE A 216 -5.44 -13.76 -7.61
CA PHE A 216 -6.26 -13.14 -6.57
C PHE A 216 -5.47 -12.07 -5.84
N GLY A 217 -5.91 -10.82 -5.89
CA GLY A 217 -5.18 -9.75 -5.20
C GLY A 217 -5.70 -8.36 -5.45
N ARG A 218 -5.05 -7.38 -4.82
CA ARG A 218 -5.35 -5.96 -4.98
C ARG A 218 -4.15 -5.24 -5.58
N LEU A 219 -4.42 -4.42 -6.59
CA LEU A 219 -3.48 -3.45 -7.15
C LEU A 219 -3.77 -2.07 -6.56
N ASP A 220 -2.81 -1.46 -5.89
CA ASP A 220 -2.91 -0.07 -5.44
C ASP A 220 -2.19 0.84 -6.45
N ILE A 221 -2.95 1.75 -7.06
CA ILE A 221 -2.49 2.64 -8.14
C ILE A 221 -2.65 4.11 -7.78
N LYS A 222 -1.85 4.97 -8.42
CA LYS A 222 -2.01 6.42 -8.40
C LYS A 222 -2.10 7.01 -9.79
N ALA A 223 -2.97 7.99 -9.96
CA ALA A 223 -3.16 8.75 -11.19
C ALA A 223 -3.25 10.25 -10.90
N GLU A 224 -3.03 11.06 -11.94
CA GLU A 224 -3.16 12.52 -11.85
C GLU A 224 -4.59 12.93 -11.45
N SER A 225 -5.58 12.28 -12.06
CA SER A 225 -7.00 12.46 -11.76
C SER A 225 -7.77 11.15 -11.92
N LYS A 226 -9.06 11.18 -11.58
CA LYS A 226 -10.00 10.10 -11.89
C LYS A 226 -10.01 9.82 -13.39
N GLU A 227 -10.13 10.86 -14.20
CA GLU A 227 -10.23 10.75 -15.65
C GLU A 227 -8.99 10.11 -16.27
N ALA A 228 -7.79 10.46 -15.76
CA ALA A 228 -6.54 9.80 -16.16
C ALA A 228 -6.57 8.30 -15.83
N MET A 229 -6.97 7.93 -14.60
CA MET A 229 -7.14 6.52 -14.22
C MET A 229 -8.09 5.79 -15.18
N LEU A 230 -9.23 6.39 -15.52
CA LEU A 230 -10.22 5.76 -16.41
C LEU A 230 -9.72 5.54 -17.85
N ARG A 231 -8.72 6.31 -18.28
CA ARG A 231 -8.00 6.10 -19.56
C ARG A 231 -6.87 5.07 -19.46
N GLY A 232 -6.62 4.50 -18.27
CA GLY A 232 -5.48 3.61 -18.03
C GLY A 232 -4.14 4.34 -17.80
N GLU A 233 -4.18 5.64 -17.51
CA GLU A 233 -3.00 6.47 -17.23
C GLU A 233 -2.77 6.51 -15.71
N PHE A 234 -1.99 5.56 -15.22
CA PHE A 234 -1.65 5.45 -13.80
C PHE A 234 -0.28 4.80 -13.59
N VAL A 235 0.24 4.94 -12.37
CA VAL A 235 1.38 4.17 -11.87
C VAL A 235 0.93 3.20 -10.78
N VAL A 236 1.58 2.05 -10.72
CA VAL A 236 1.40 1.05 -9.68
C VAL A 236 2.30 1.39 -8.49
N ILE A 237 1.70 1.42 -7.30
CA ILE A 237 2.39 1.66 -6.03
C ILE A 237 2.65 0.35 -5.29
N GLU A 238 1.71 -0.58 -5.37
CA GLU A 238 1.78 -1.87 -4.68
C GLU A 238 0.90 -2.91 -5.37
N VAL A 239 1.35 -4.17 -5.37
CA VAL A 239 0.52 -5.35 -5.63
C VAL A 239 0.46 -6.15 -4.35
N ASN A 240 -0.73 -6.58 -3.97
CA ASN A 240 -0.97 -7.43 -2.82
C ASN A 240 -1.66 -8.73 -3.28
N GLY A 241 -1.24 -9.86 -2.75
CA GLY A 241 -1.72 -11.21 -3.10
C GLY A 241 -2.85 -11.69 -2.20
N VAL A 242 -2.75 -12.92 -1.70
CA VAL A 242 -3.82 -13.64 -0.97
C VAL A 242 -4.25 -12.93 0.31
N SER A 243 -3.35 -12.18 0.96
CA SER A 243 -3.68 -11.41 2.16
C SER A 243 -4.46 -10.12 1.88
N SER A 244 -4.75 -9.81 0.62
CA SER A 244 -5.53 -8.63 0.23
C SER A 244 -6.96 -8.70 0.72
N LEU A 245 -7.38 -7.67 1.44
CA LEU A 245 -8.79 -7.43 1.75
C LEU A 245 -9.46 -6.63 0.62
N PRO A 246 -10.72 -6.95 0.23
CA PRO A 246 -11.51 -6.13 -0.69
C PRO A 246 -11.89 -4.79 -0.04
N THR A 247 -11.00 -3.81 -0.11
CA THR A 247 -11.09 -2.54 0.65
C THR A 247 -12.28 -1.65 0.31
N HIS A 248 -12.96 -1.89 -0.81
CA HIS A 248 -14.26 -1.27 -1.12
C HIS A 248 -15.36 -1.68 -0.12
N MET A 249 -15.20 -2.80 0.60
CA MET A 249 -16.10 -3.19 1.68
C MET A 249 -16.20 -2.17 2.84
N PHE A 250 -15.27 -1.22 2.92
CA PHE A 250 -15.23 -0.19 3.96
C PHE A 250 -15.94 1.10 3.57
N ASP A 251 -16.69 1.12 2.47
CA ASP A 251 -17.53 2.26 2.13
C ASP A 251 -18.48 2.59 3.30
N PRO A 252 -18.48 3.84 3.81
CA PRO A 252 -19.41 4.25 4.86
C PRO A 252 -20.89 4.15 4.46
N ASP A 253 -21.21 4.07 3.17
CA ASP A 253 -22.58 3.91 2.68
C ASP A 253 -23.06 2.44 2.82
N TYR A 254 -22.17 1.49 3.09
CA TYR A 254 -22.54 0.11 3.36
C TYR A 254 -22.94 -0.13 4.82
N SER A 255 -24.01 -0.91 4.99
CA SER A 255 -24.27 -1.58 6.26
C SER A 255 -23.21 -2.65 6.55
N LEU A 256 -23.09 -3.02 7.83
CA LEU A 256 -22.17 -4.08 8.25
C LEU A 256 -22.44 -5.42 7.52
N ILE A 257 -23.72 -5.72 7.25
CA ILE A 257 -24.12 -6.93 6.54
C ILE A 257 -23.62 -6.89 5.08
N GLU A 258 -23.69 -5.75 4.41
CA GLU A 258 -23.18 -5.58 3.04
C GLU A 258 -21.67 -5.70 2.98
N ALA A 259 -20.95 -5.07 3.92
CA ALA A 259 -19.51 -5.22 4.04
C ALA A 259 -19.11 -6.70 4.20
N TYR A 260 -19.78 -7.45 5.08
CA TYR A 260 -19.51 -8.89 5.24
C TYR A 260 -19.88 -9.72 4.01
N LYS A 261 -20.94 -9.38 3.27
CA LYS A 261 -21.27 -10.05 2.00
C LYS A 261 -20.11 -9.92 1.00
N ILE A 262 -19.52 -8.73 0.89
CA ILE A 262 -18.34 -8.49 0.04
C ILE A 262 -17.16 -9.34 0.53
N PHE A 263 -16.87 -9.31 1.83
CA PHE A 263 -15.78 -10.08 2.43
C PHE A 263 -15.91 -11.59 2.15
N PHE A 264 -17.07 -12.17 2.46
CA PHE A 264 -17.28 -13.61 2.29
C PHE A 264 -17.31 -14.03 0.82
N LYS A 265 -17.79 -13.16 -0.09
CA LYS A 265 -17.73 -13.39 -1.53
C LYS A 265 -16.27 -13.53 -2.01
N HIS A 266 -15.41 -12.59 -1.65
CA HIS A 266 -13.99 -12.64 -2.00
C HIS A 266 -13.28 -13.84 -1.34
N GLY A 267 -13.65 -14.18 -0.09
CA GLY A 267 -13.16 -15.39 0.58
C GLY A 267 -13.55 -16.68 -0.15
N LYS A 268 -14.78 -16.75 -0.69
CA LYS A 268 -15.24 -17.87 -1.52
C LYS A 268 -14.46 -17.95 -2.83
N ASP A 269 -14.27 -16.83 -3.52
CA ASP A 269 -13.50 -16.76 -4.77
C ASP A 269 -12.06 -17.24 -4.53
N LEU A 270 -11.40 -16.79 -3.45
CA LEU A 270 -10.07 -17.23 -3.06
C LEU A 270 -9.99 -18.75 -2.88
N VAL A 271 -10.94 -19.35 -2.15
CA VAL A 271 -10.99 -20.81 -1.94
C VAL A 271 -11.18 -21.56 -3.25
N GLU A 272 -12.04 -21.06 -4.13
CA GLU A 272 -12.31 -21.70 -5.43
C GLU A 272 -11.09 -21.63 -6.35
N ILE A 273 -10.44 -20.47 -6.46
CA ILE A 273 -9.20 -20.27 -7.21
C ILE A 273 -8.08 -21.15 -6.64
N ALA A 274 -7.92 -21.21 -5.31
CA ALA A 274 -6.93 -22.10 -4.69
C ALA A 274 -7.20 -23.59 -5.00
N LYS A 275 -8.47 -24.01 -5.11
CA LYS A 275 -8.83 -25.39 -5.50
C LYS A 275 -8.50 -25.69 -6.96
N GLU A 276 -8.67 -24.72 -7.85
CA GLU A 276 -8.31 -24.80 -9.27
C GLU A 276 -6.80 -25.03 -9.41
N HIS A 277 -5.99 -24.27 -8.66
CA HIS A 277 -4.53 -24.31 -8.72
C HIS A 277 -3.86 -25.30 -7.74
N ARG A 278 -4.62 -26.18 -7.08
CA ARG A 278 -4.08 -27.12 -6.07
C ARG A 278 -2.95 -28.03 -6.58
N HIS A 279 -2.93 -28.29 -7.88
CA HIS A 279 -1.97 -29.17 -8.55
C HIS A 279 -0.66 -28.44 -8.91
N VAL A 280 -0.65 -27.11 -8.90
CA VAL A 280 0.56 -26.31 -9.14
C VAL A 280 1.55 -26.56 -8.01
N LYS A 281 2.80 -26.92 -8.34
CA LYS A 281 3.84 -27.14 -7.34
C LYS A 281 4.17 -25.84 -6.62
N MET A 282 4.31 -25.90 -5.30
CA MET A 282 4.66 -24.76 -4.46
C MET A 282 5.20 -25.29 -3.15
N ASP A 283 6.40 -24.85 -2.78
CA ASP A 283 7.00 -25.17 -1.50
C ASP A 283 6.38 -24.26 -0.44
N LEU A 284 5.53 -24.86 0.39
CA LEU A 284 4.78 -24.16 1.41
C LEU A 284 5.32 -24.55 2.78
N LEU A 285 5.68 -23.55 3.57
CA LEU A 285 5.92 -23.68 4.98
C LEU A 285 4.68 -24.23 5.68
N SER A 286 4.91 -24.92 6.80
CA SER A 286 3.84 -25.35 7.68
C SER A 286 3.10 -24.13 8.25
N LEU A 287 1.84 -24.33 8.66
CA LEU A 287 1.06 -23.25 9.29
C LEU A 287 1.78 -22.67 10.52
N GLY A 288 2.42 -23.51 11.33
CA GLY A 288 3.17 -23.07 12.50
C GLY A 288 4.36 -22.15 12.15
N GLU A 289 5.09 -22.46 11.09
CA GLU A 289 6.19 -21.62 10.60
C GLU A 289 5.70 -20.31 9.98
N ILE A 290 4.60 -20.35 9.22
CA ILE A 290 3.96 -19.14 8.69
C ILE A 290 3.55 -18.22 9.85
N LEU A 291 2.84 -18.75 10.86
CA LEU A 291 2.40 -17.97 12.02
C LEU A 291 3.59 -17.39 12.80
N LYS A 292 4.67 -18.17 12.99
CA LYS A 292 5.90 -17.69 13.61
C LYS A 292 6.52 -16.52 12.84
N ARG A 293 6.61 -16.63 11.50
CA ARG A 293 7.15 -15.56 10.65
C ARG A 293 6.27 -14.32 10.64
N VAL A 294 4.95 -14.48 10.51
CA VAL A 294 4.00 -13.36 10.59
C VAL A 294 4.14 -12.62 11.92
N LYS A 295 4.21 -13.35 13.04
CA LYS A 295 4.41 -12.75 14.37
C LYS A 295 5.74 -12.00 14.48
N ASN A 296 6.83 -12.60 13.99
CA ASN A 296 8.13 -11.94 13.99
C ASN A 296 8.14 -10.67 13.13
N ASN A 297 7.58 -10.73 11.92
CA ASN A 297 7.45 -9.59 11.02
C ASN A 297 6.63 -8.46 11.67
N GLN A 298 5.51 -8.81 12.33
CA GLN A 298 4.66 -7.85 13.02
C GLN A 298 5.40 -7.18 14.18
N ASN A 299 6.11 -7.96 15.01
CA ASN A 299 6.93 -7.42 16.10
C ASN A 299 8.04 -6.48 15.58
N GLN A 300 8.71 -6.84 14.49
CA GLN A 300 9.72 -5.99 13.86
C GLN A 300 9.11 -4.68 13.35
N LEU A 301 7.95 -4.73 12.70
CA LEU A 301 7.23 -3.54 12.21
C LEU A 301 6.75 -2.64 13.35
N ASP A 302 6.28 -3.23 14.45
CA ASP A 302 5.83 -2.47 15.61
C ASP A 302 7.02 -1.80 16.33
N GLN A 303 8.13 -2.52 16.50
CA GLN A 303 9.37 -1.93 17.06
C GLN A 303 9.86 -0.78 16.19
N LEU A 304 9.96 -1.01 14.88
CA LEU A 304 10.36 0.01 13.90
C LEU A 304 9.44 1.24 13.97
N HIS A 305 8.11 1.03 14.05
CA HIS A 305 7.15 2.12 14.17
C HIS A 305 7.28 2.87 15.50
N MET A 306 7.62 2.18 16.59
CA MET A 306 7.89 2.79 17.89
C MET A 306 9.19 3.58 17.88
N ASP A 307 10.27 3.07 17.28
CA ASP A 307 11.56 3.76 17.16
C ASP A 307 11.43 5.04 16.33
N LEU A 308 10.62 4.99 15.26
CA LEU A 308 10.28 6.19 14.49
C LEU A 308 9.53 7.23 15.32
N LYS A 309 8.68 6.81 16.27
CA LYS A 309 7.91 7.70 17.14
C LYS A 309 8.71 8.25 18.32
N SER A 310 9.52 7.43 18.98
CA SER A 310 10.26 7.82 20.20
C SER A 310 11.42 8.79 19.90
N GLN A 311 11.90 8.81 18.67
CA GLN A 311 12.92 9.76 18.20
C GLN A 311 12.31 11.04 17.58
N GLN A 312 10.99 11.23 17.72
CA GLN A 312 10.26 12.46 17.34
C GLN A 312 9.87 13.32 18.56
N SER A 313 10.00 12.78 19.77
CA SER A 313 9.84 13.47 21.06
C SER A 313 11.18 13.89 21.63
#